data_AF-A0A8T4R6D8-F1
#
_entry.id   AF-A0A8T4R6D8-F1
#
_cell.length_a   1.000
_cell.length_b   1.000
_cell.length_c   1.000
_cell.angle_alpha   90.00
_cell.angle_beta   90.00
_cell.angle_gamma   90.00
#
_symmetry.space_group_name_H-M   'P 1'
#
loop_
_entity.id
_entity.type
_entity.pdbx_description
1 polymer ?
#
loop_
_entity_poly.entity_id
_entity_poly.type
_entity_poly.pdbx_seq_one_letter_code
_entity_poly.pdbx_strand_id
1 'polypeptide(L)'
;MEKLYSIKEDKSEFYAQIEVTTNLWKFIDKLTYRLFDENWMVDDHYRGELKDNDYFSFEKDGVYLIIVMTEKRAHIIIIGLPNYKEVKEFLFENYSFEPLE
;
A
#
# COMPACT_ATOMS: atom_id res chain seq x y z
N MET A 1 5.60 -14.25 -6.25
CA MET A 1 5.80 -12.96 -5.56
C MET A 1 5.51 -11.88 -6.58
N GLU A 2 4.81 -10.84 -6.15
CA GLU A 2 4.43 -9.72 -7.01
C GLU A 2 5.56 -8.69 -7.06
N LYS A 3 5.58 -7.81 -8.06
CA LYS A 3 6.73 -6.93 -8.26
C LYS A 3 6.71 -5.69 -7.36
N LEU A 4 7.82 -5.48 -6.66
CA LEU A 4 8.16 -4.26 -5.94
C LEU A 4 9.13 -3.44 -6.80
N TYR A 5 8.76 -2.20 -7.11
CA TYR A 5 9.58 -1.31 -7.94
C TYR A 5 10.50 -0.41 -7.12
N SER A 6 10.02 0.07 -5.97
CA SER A 6 10.79 0.99 -5.13
C SER A 6 10.28 1.02 -3.70
N ILE A 7 11.19 1.28 -2.76
CA ILE A 7 10.88 1.69 -1.39
C ILE A 7 11.72 2.94 -1.07
N LYS A 8 11.13 3.90 -0.36
CA LYS A 8 11.86 5.01 0.25
C LYS A 8 11.35 5.21 1.67
N GLU A 9 12.25 5.49 2.59
CA GLU A 9 11.95 5.66 4.01
C GLU A 9 12.65 6.93 4.50
N ASP A 10 11.92 7.80 5.18
CA ASP A 10 12.49 8.90 5.94
C ASP A 10 11.89 8.95 7.36
N LYS A 11 12.17 10.02 8.12
CA LYS A 11 11.75 10.13 9.52
C LYS A 11 10.23 10.21 9.69
N SER A 12 9.50 10.64 8.67
CA SER A 12 8.07 10.97 8.72
C SER A 12 7.23 10.24 7.68
N GLU A 13 7.87 9.65 6.67
CA GLU A 13 7.21 9.04 5.53
C GLU A 13 7.84 7.69 5.15
N PHE A 14 6.98 6.73 4.81
CA PHE A 14 7.31 5.52 4.10
C PHE A 14 6.60 5.52 2.75
N TYR A 15 7.35 5.21 1.70
CA TYR A 15 6.86 5.14 0.34
C TYR A 15 7.20 3.78 -0.26
N ALA A 16 6.23 3.15 -0.93
CA ALA A 16 6.45 1.96 -1.75
C ALA A 16 5.72 2.07 -3.09
N GLN A 17 6.29 1.46 -4.12
CA GLN A 17 5.65 1.33 -5.42
C GLN A 17 5.60 -0.15 -5.80
N ILE A 18 4.39 -0.68 -5.96
CA ILE A 18 4.14 -2.09 -6.27
C ILE A 18 3.36 -2.23 -7.57
N GLU A 19 3.40 -3.42 -8.15
CA GLU A 19 2.59 -3.79 -9.30
C GLU A 19 1.11 -3.91 -8.96
N VAL A 20 0.25 -3.42 -9.85
CA VAL A 20 -1.18 -3.66 -9.77
C VAL A 20 -1.47 -5.07 -10.26
N THR A 21 -1.97 -5.91 -9.36
CA THR A 21 -2.35 -7.29 -9.64
C THR A 21 -3.81 -7.54 -9.20
N THR A 22 -4.33 -8.72 -9.52
CA THR A 22 -5.64 -9.17 -9.03
C THR A 22 -5.70 -9.31 -7.50
N ASN A 23 -4.56 -9.36 -6.80
CA ASN A 23 -4.52 -9.47 -5.34
C ASN A 23 -4.31 -8.13 -4.64
N LEU A 24 -4.15 -7.02 -5.38
CA LEU A 24 -3.86 -5.71 -4.81
C LEU A 24 -4.84 -5.31 -3.72
N TRP A 25 -6.15 -5.47 -3.96
CA TRP A 25 -7.18 -5.17 -2.97
C TRP A 25 -7.02 -5.98 -1.68
N LYS A 26 -6.73 -7.28 -1.80
CA LYS A 26 -6.48 -8.14 -0.64
C LYS A 26 -5.23 -7.73 0.13
N PHE A 27 -4.22 -7.20 -0.56
CA PHE A 27 -3.04 -6.63 0.08
C PHE A 27 -3.38 -5.33 0.82
N ILE A 28 -4.13 -4.42 0.20
CA ILE A 28 -4.56 -3.15 0.81
C ILE A 28 -5.43 -3.39 2.05
N ASP A 29 -6.38 -4.31 1.99
CA ASP A 29 -7.23 -4.71 3.14
C ASP A 29 -6.37 -5.20 4.32
N LYS A 30 -5.35 -6.03 4.05
CA LYS A 30 -4.44 -6.50 5.09
C LYS A 30 -3.55 -5.38 5.64
N LEU A 31 -3.10 -4.47 4.77
CA LEU A 31 -2.27 -3.33 5.16
C LEU A 31 -3.05 -2.38 6.08
N THR A 32 -4.28 -2.03 5.71
CA THR A 32 -5.16 -1.19 6.53
C THR A 32 -5.50 -1.86 7.86
N TYR A 33 -5.80 -3.17 7.85
CA TYR A 33 -6.01 -3.93 9.08
C TYR A 33 -4.80 -3.88 10.03
N ARG A 34 -3.58 -4.06 9.51
CA ARG A 34 -2.36 -3.97 10.33
C ARG A 34 -2.11 -2.58 10.89
N LEU A 35 -2.37 -1.54 10.09
CA LEU A 35 -2.10 -0.16 10.49
C LEU A 35 -3.14 0.39 11.47
N PHE A 36 -4.39 -0.04 11.36
CA PHE A 36 -5.51 0.63 12.01
C PHE A 36 -6.39 -0.29 12.88
N ASP A 37 -6.08 -1.60 12.94
CA ASP A 37 -6.92 -2.68 13.53
C ASP A 37 -8.38 -2.63 13.06
N GLU A 38 -8.56 -2.16 11.83
CA GLU A 38 -9.84 -2.02 11.18
C GLU A 38 -9.71 -2.62 9.80
N ASN A 39 -10.60 -3.57 9.49
CA ASN A 39 -10.92 -3.83 8.10
C ASN A 39 -11.69 -2.61 7.64
N TRP A 40 -10.96 -1.60 7.19
CA TRP A 40 -11.45 -0.71 6.17
C TRP A 40 -11.68 -1.63 4.99
N MET A 41 -12.84 -2.30 4.95
CA MET A 41 -13.39 -2.71 3.68
C MET A 41 -13.30 -1.42 2.89
N VAL A 42 -12.38 -1.36 1.93
CA VAL A 42 -12.43 -0.36 0.89
C VAL A 42 -13.83 -0.53 0.36
N ASP A 43 -14.72 0.35 0.83
CA ASP A 43 -16.13 0.06 1.02
C ASP A 43 -16.69 -0.45 -0.31
N ASP A 44 -17.74 -1.25 -0.33
CA ASP A 44 -18.30 -1.80 -1.58
C ASP A 44 -18.55 -0.73 -2.68
N HIS A 45 -18.51 0.57 -2.33
CA HIS A 45 -18.36 1.73 -3.23
C HIS A 45 -17.14 1.73 -4.18
N TYR A 46 -16.02 1.12 -3.81
CA TYR A 46 -14.74 1.16 -4.54
C TYR A 46 -14.26 -0.18 -5.06
N ARG A 47 -14.94 -1.28 -4.70
CA ARG A 47 -14.76 -2.62 -5.31
C ARG A 47 -15.31 -2.70 -6.75
N GLY A 48 -15.48 -1.56 -7.40
CA GLY A 48 -15.66 -1.48 -8.85
C GLY A 48 -14.34 -1.77 -9.59
N GLU A 49 -14.35 -1.55 -10.90
CA GLU A 49 -13.11 -1.58 -11.68
C GLU A 49 -12.13 -0.52 -11.13
N LEU A 50 -10.89 -0.94 -10.90
CA LEU A 50 -9.75 -0.06 -10.66
C LEU A 50 -9.63 0.91 -11.83
N LYS A 51 -9.81 2.21 -11.59
CA LYS A 51 -9.62 3.23 -12.62
C LYS A 51 -8.21 3.78 -12.54
N ASP A 52 -7.69 4.16 -13.70
CA ASP A 52 -6.43 4.87 -13.77
C ASP A 52 -6.54 6.21 -13.03
N ASN A 53 -5.58 6.50 -12.16
CA ASN A 53 -5.54 7.65 -11.25
C ASN A 53 -6.53 7.60 -10.08
N ASP A 54 -7.00 6.41 -9.68
CA ASP A 54 -7.77 6.26 -8.45
C ASP A 54 -6.91 6.63 -7.23
N TYR A 55 -7.55 7.28 -6.27
CA TYR A 55 -6.93 7.82 -5.06
C TYR A 55 -7.72 7.38 -3.83
N PHE A 56 -7.00 6.86 -2.82
CA PHE A 56 -7.55 6.45 -1.54
C PHE A 56 -6.71 7.08 -0.43
N SER A 57 -7.37 7.57 0.61
CA SER A 57 -6.69 8.01 1.81
C SER A 57 -7.43 7.54 3.06
N PHE A 58 -6.65 7.14 4.06
CA PHE A 58 -7.11 6.70 5.37
C PHE A 58 -6.30 7.45 6.43
N GLU A 59 -6.95 7.85 7.50
CA GLU A 59 -6.33 8.58 8.60
C GLU A 59 -6.87 8.06 9.93
N LYS A 60 -5.97 7.68 10.83
CA LYS A 60 -6.32 7.32 12.21
C LYS A 60 -5.13 7.57 13.13
N ASP A 61 -5.38 8.15 14.30
CA ASP A 61 -4.40 8.38 15.36
C ASP A 61 -3.09 9.06 14.89
N GLY A 62 -3.19 9.97 13.92
CA GLY A 62 -2.05 10.70 13.35
C GLY A 62 -1.23 9.92 12.31
N VAL A 63 -1.66 8.72 11.95
CA VAL A 63 -1.10 7.91 10.86
C VAL A 63 -1.97 8.08 9.62
N TYR A 64 -1.36 8.47 8.51
CA TYR A 64 -2.01 8.63 7.21
C TYR A 64 -1.54 7.53 6.27
N LEU A 65 -2.46 6.85 5.60
CA LEU A 65 -2.19 5.94 4.49
C LEU A 65 -2.81 6.54 3.24
N ILE A 66 -2.00 6.77 2.21
CA ILE A 66 -2.42 7.29 0.91
C ILE A 66 -2.04 6.25 -0.14
N ILE A 67 -2.98 5.92 -1.01
CA ILE A 67 -2.79 4.98 -2.11
C ILE A 67 -3.19 5.68 -3.40
N VAL A 68 -2.27 5.76 -4.35
CA VAL A 68 -2.52 6.27 -5.70
C VAL A 68 -2.32 5.13 -6.69
N MET A 69 -3.34 4.84 -7.49
CA MET A 69 -3.30 3.76 -8.45
C MET A 69 -3.17 4.29 -9.88
N THR A 70 -2.33 3.64 -10.65
CA THR A 70 -2.19 3.82 -12.10
C THR A 70 -2.46 2.48 -12.77
N GLU A 71 -2.58 2.45 -14.10
CA GLU A 71 -2.79 1.21 -14.87
C GLU A 71 -1.86 0.04 -14.46
N LYS A 72 -0.61 0.33 -14.07
CA LYS A 72 0.40 -0.71 -13.77
C LYS A 72 0.93 -0.70 -12.35
N ARG A 73 0.73 0.40 -11.60
CA ARG A 73 1.43 0.64 -10.33
C ARG A 73 0.50 1.20 -9.28
N ALA A 74 0.62 0.68 -8.06
CA ALA A 74 0.08 1.30 -6.87
C ALA A 74 1.22 1.96 -6.09
N HIS A 75 1.01 3.23 -5.76
CA HIS A 75 1.90 4.05 -4.94
C HIS A 75 1.31 4.08 -3.54
N ILE A 76 2.04 3.55 -2.57
CA ILE A 76 1.65 3.49 -1.16
C ILE A 76 2.50 4.51 -0.42
N ILE A 77 1.86 5.44 0.26
CA ILE A 77 2.52 6.46 1.08
C ILE A 77 1.93 6.35 2.48
N ILE A 78 2.78 6.20 3.49
CA ILE A 78 2.40 6.14 4.90
C ILE A 78 3.13 7.26 5.63
N ILE A 79 2.40 8.13 6.32
CA ILE A 79 2.94 9.28 7.06
C ILE A 79 2.59 9.14 8.53
N GLY A 80 3.49 9.56 9.42
CA GLY A 80 3.20 9.64 10.86
C GLY A 80 3.36 8.34 11.63
N LEU A 81 3.83 7.27 10.97
CA LEU A 81 4.16 6.02 11.66
C LEU A 81 5.51 6.17 12.41
N PRO A 82 5.60 5.81 13.70
CA PRO A 82 6.85 5.97 14.46
C PRO A 82 7.96 5.00 14.04
N ASN A 83 7.60 3.87 13.42
CA ASN A 83 8.55 2.85 12.96
C ASN A 83 7.94 2.04 11.79
N TYR A 84 8.67 1.94 10.68
CA TYR A 84 8.23 1.26 9.46
C TYR A 84 8.68 -0.19 9.32
N LYS A 85 9.40 -0.74 10.30
CA LYS A 85 9.97 -2.09 10.21
C LYS A 85 8.92 -3.15 9.89
N GLU A 86 7.79 -3.15 10.59
CA GLU A 86 6.72 -4.12 10.37
C GLU A 86 6.09 -3.96 8.98
N VAL A 87 5.83 -2.72 8.55
CA VAL A 87 5.28 -2.42 7.22
C VAL A 87 6.21 -2.94 6.12
N LYS A 88 7.52 -2.72 6.29
CA LYS A 88 8.55 -3.17 5.36
C LYS A 88 8.63 -4.69 5.28
N GLU A 89 8.62 -5.37 6.43
CA GLU A 89 8.61 -6.84 6.48
C GLU A 89 7.35 -7.39 5.80
N PHE A 90 6.17 -6.84 6.11
CA PHE A 90 4.92 -7.21 5.48
C PHE A 90 4.92 -6.98 3.96
N LEU A 91 5.50 -5.87 3.49
CA LEU A 91 5.64 -5.61 2.07
C LEU A 91 6.51 -6.67 1.39
N PHE A 92 7.64 -7.05 1.99
CA PHE A 92 8.54 -8.07 1.44
C PHE A 92 8.00 -9.51 1.52
N GLU A 93 7.03 -9.79 2.40
CA GLU A 93 6.31 -11.06 2.41
C GLU A 93 5.42 -11.24 1.18
N ASN A 94 4.95 -10.14 0.57
CA ASN A 94 4.00 -10.17 -0.55
C ASN A 94 4.65 -9.79 -1.89
N TYR A 95 5.65 -8.89 -1.87
CA TYR A 95 6.31 -8.35 -3.04
C TYR A 95 7.83 -8.49 -2.99
N SER A 96 8.47 -8.53 -4.16
CA SER A 96 9.92 -8.54 -4.28
C SER A 96 10.41 -7.70 -5.42
N PHE A 97 11.63 -7.18 -5.29
CA PHE A 97 12.38 -6.71 -6.44
C PHE A 97 12.63 -7.90 -7.35
N GLU A 98 12.09 -7.89 -8.58
CA GLU A 98 12.55 -8.83 -9.60
C GLU A 98 14.04 -8.54 -9.89
N PRO A 99 14.88 -9.58 -10.07
CA PRO A 99 16.23 -9.36 -10.55
C PRO A 99 16.16 -8.66 -11.92
N LEU A 100 17.03 -7.65 -12.10
CA LEU A 100 17.26 -7.07 -13.43
C LEU A 100 17.82 -8.19 -14.32
N GLU A 101 17.05 -8.58 -15.35
CA GLU A 101 17.54 -9.44 -16.44
C GLU A 101 18.72 -8.79 -17.18
#